data_AF-A0A1C0V8Q4-F1
#
_entry.id   AF-A0A1C0V8Q4-F1
#
_cell.length_a   1.000
_cell.length_b   1.000
_cell.length_c   1.000
_cell.angle_alpha   90.00
_cell.angle_beta   90.00
_cell.angle_gamma   90.00
#
_symmetry.space_group_name_H-M   'P 1'
#
loop_
_entity.id
_entity.type
_entity.pdbx_description
1 polymer ?
#
loop_
_entity_poly.entity_id
_entity_poly.type
_entity_poly.pdbx_seq_one_letter_code
_entity_poly.pdbx_strand_id
1 'polypeptide(L)'
;MRITQADRDGVLSPWLPCIVTGQGPDRRQSYALPSVGTFGAAMLDEAGEKGVWLGALWTEVEPPPQEPDAIKPTGDESDGHKHYVVFPDGSAVVYDSDAHHLALTVKGDGAHVSIRSEGTVYIEAGENVTIRAPRIDFNPSEPSTAQTRDQQIEW
;
A
#
# COMPACT_ATOMS: atom_id res chain seq x y z
N MET A 1 11.51 13.42 -10.86
CA MET A 1 10.68 13.15 -12.05
C MET A 1 11.14 14.06 -13.19
N ARG A 2 11.09 13.61 -14.44
CA ARG A 2 11.21 14.50 -15.62
C ARG A 2 9.87 14.52 -16.33
N ILE A 3 9.45 15.68 -16.79
CA ILE A 3 8.13 15.85 -17.40
C ILE A 3 8.23 16.52 -18.77
N THR A 4 7.36 16.11 -19.67
CA THR A 4 7.14 16.78 -20.94
C THR A 4 6.15 17.93 -20.72
N GLN A 5 6.55 19.15 -21.04
CA GLN A 5 5.76 20.37 -20.82
C GLN A 5 4.89 20.64 -22.05
N ALA A 6 3.63 20.20 -22.02
CA ALA A 6 2.72 20.30 -23.15
C ALA A 6 2.45 21.77 -23.57
N ASP A 7 2.49 22.69 -22.61
CA ASP A 7 2.34 24.14 -22.77
C ASP A 7 3.61 24.83 -23.32
N ARG A 8 4.75 24.11 -23.37
CA ARG A 8 6.03 24.59 -23.88
C ARG A 8 6.57 23.69 -24.99
N ASP A 9 5.73 23.42 -25.99
CA ASP A 9 6.07 22.63 -27.18
C ASP A 9 6.65 21.23 -26.88
N GLY A 10 6.28 20.64 -25.73
CA GLY A 10 6.78 19.34 -25.32
C GLY A 10 8.23 19.34 -24.83
N VAL A 11 8.77 20.49 -24.43
CA VAL A 11 10.11 20.58 -23.83
C VAL A 11 10.18 19.72 -22.57
N LEU A 12 11.28 18.98 -22.44
CA LEU A 12 11.52 18.10 -21.32
C LEU A 12 12.19 18.85 -20.17
N SER A 13 11.60 18.79 -18.98
CA SER A 13 12.16 19.45 -17.80
C SER A 13 13.50 18.83 -17.36
N PRO A 14 14.28 19.56 -16.54
CA PRO A 14 15.26 18.96 -15.64
C PRO A 14 14.61 17.99 -14.65
N TRP A 15 15.43 17.34 -13.82
CA TRP A 15 14.92 16.48 -12.74
C TRP A 15 14.24 17.32 -11.65
N LEU A 16 12.94 17.15 -11.53
CA LEU A 16 12.12 17.82 -10.52
C LEU A 16 11.92 16.91 -9.30
N PRO A 17 11.87 17.47 -8.07
CA PRO A 17 11.32 16.78 -6.92
C PRO A 17 9.83 16.45 -7.11
N CYS A 18 9.32 15.55 -6.29
CA CYS A 18 7.93 15.11 -6.27
C CYS A 18 7.34 15.37 -4.89
N ILE A 19 6.12 15.88 -4.82
CA ILE A 19 5.37 15.91 -3.55
C ILE A 19 5.14 14.46 -3.10
N VAL A 20 5.30 14.22 -1.81
CA VAL A 20 5.08 12.93 -1.16
C VAL A 20 4.22 13.17 0.07
N THR A 21 3.34 12.22 0.40
CA THR A 21 2.34 12.35 1.48
C THR A 21 2.93 12.27 2.89
N GLY A 22 4.19 11.86 3.02
CA GLY A 22 4.92 11.85 4.28
C GLY A 22 6.43 11.94 4.08
N GLN A 23 7.05 12.90 4.75
CA GLN A 23 8.49 13.06 4.96
C GLN A 23 8.71 13.82 6.28
N GLY A 24 9.89 13.65 6.90
CA GLY A 24 10.24 14.34 8.14
C GLY A 24 11.15 13.53 9.06
N PRO A 25 11.54 14.09 10.21
CA PRO A 25 12.44 13.44 11.18
C PRO A 25 11.87 12.11 11.72
N ASP A 26 10.55 11.98 11.77
CA ASP A 26 9.85 10.77 12.23
C ASP A 26 9.82 9.64 11.19
N ARG A 27 10.47 9.83 10.03
CA ARG A 27 10.63 8.82 8.96
C ARG A 27 9.33 8.20 8.46
N ARG A 28 8.19 8.90 8.58
CA ARG A 28 6.94 8.51 7.93
C ARG A 28 7.07 8.72 6.43
N GLN A 29 7.57 7.72 5.72
CA GLN A 29 7.83 7.78 4.28
C GLN A 29 6.75 7.00 3.52
N SER A 30 6.20 7.62 2.48
CA SER A 30 5.33 6.94 1.50
C SER A 30 6.04 6.93 0.15
N TYR A 31 6.01 5.77 -0.51
CA TYR A 31 6.63 5.59 -1.83
C TYR A 31 5.58 5.07 -2.82
N ALA A 32 5.07 5.98 -3.63
CA ALA A 32 4.15 5.71 -4.73
C ALA A 32 4.46 6.70 -5.85
N LEU A 33 5.39 6.34 -6.73
CA LEU A 33 5.78 7.18 -7.85
C LEU A 33 4.89 6.89 -9.06
N PRO A 34 4.56 7.90 -9.87
CA PRO A 34 3.83 7.68 -11.12
C PRO A 34 4.68 6.86 -12.10
N SER A 35 3.99 6.12 -12.96
CA SER A 35 4.61 5.42 -14.08
C SER A 35 5.03 6.39 -15.18
N VAL A 36 5.96 5.97 -16.03
CA VAL A 36 6.27 6.73 -17.25
C VAL A 36 5.04 6.76 -18.14
N GLY A 37 4.68 7.94 -18.62
CA GLY A 37 3.48 8.15 -19.44
C GLY A 37 2.26 8.65 -18.66
N THR A 38 2.29 8.60 -17.33
CA THR A 38 1.22 9.15 -16.49
C THR A 38 1.10 10.67 -16.67
N PHE A 39 -0.14 11.13 -16.91
CA PHE A 39 -0.46 12.55 -16.98
C PHE A 39 -0.54 13.16 -15.58
N GLY A 40 -0.17 14.43 -15.46
CA GLY A 40 -0.25 15.12 -14.19
C GLY A 40 0.16 16.57 -14.24
N ALA A 41 0.32 17.17 -13.06
CA ALA A 41 0.59 18.58 -12.90
C ALA A 41 1.95 18.81 -12.24
N ALA A 42 2.61 19.89 -12.64
CA ALA A 42 3.79 20.42 -11.98
C ALA A 42 3.67 21.93 -11.78
N MET A 43 4.25 22.42 -10.70
CA MET A 43 4.50 23.84 -10.51
C MET A 43 5.91 24.12 -10.97
N LEU A 44 6.06 25.00 -11.95
CA LEU A 44 7.35 25.38 -12.53
C LEU A 44 7.62 26.86 -12.30
N ASP A 45 8.89 27.24 -12.26
CA ASP A 45 9.29 28.64 -12.37
C ASP A 45 9.05 29.18 -13.79
N GLU A 46 9.24 30.48 -13.97
CA GLU A 46 9.05 31.14 -15.27
C GLU A 46 9.92 30.50 -16.37
N ALA A 47 11.16 30.13 -16.04
CA ALA A 47 12.08 29.46 -16.96
C ALA A 47 11.70 28.00 -17.27
N GLY A 48 10.87 27.35 -16.44
CA GLY A 48 10.50 25.94 -16.61
C GLY A 48 11.61 24.97 -16.22
N GLU A 49 12.65 25.47 -15.56
CA GLU A 49 13.87 24.74 -15.21
C GLU A 49 13.81 24.20 -13.79
N LYS A 50 13.10 24.90 -12.90
CA LYS A 50 12.89 24.50 -11.51
C LYS A 50 11.41 24.34 -11.24
N GLY A 51 11.12 23.53 -10.24
CA GLY A 51 9.73 23.28 -9.87
C GLY A 51 9.57 22.03 -9.04
N VAL A 52 8.34 21.55 -9.00
CA VAL A 52 7.95 20.35 -8.28
C VAL A 52 6.81 19.67 -9.01
N TRP A 53 6.87 18.34 -9.13
CA TRP A 53 5.75 17.53 -9.55
C TRP A 53 4.71 17.46 -8.42
N LEU A 54 3.48 17.89 -8.71
CA LEU A 54 2.41 17.98 -7.74
C LEU A 54 1.67 16.65 -7.58
N GLY A 55 1.48 15.92 -8.68
CA GLY A 55 0.75 14.66 -8.66
C GLY A 55 0.24 14.27 -10.04
N ALA A 56 -0.21 13.01 -10.12
CA ALA A 56 -0.92 12.49 -11.27
C ALA A 56 -2.36 13.02 -11.33
N LEU A 57 -2.92 13.08 -12.52
CA LEU A 57 -4.31 13.43 -12.77
C LEU A 57 -5.00 12.24 -13.43
N TRP A 58 -6.25 12.00 -13.06
CA TRP A 58 -7.08 11.09 -13.82
C TRP A 58 -7.40 11.70 -15.19
N THR A 59 -7.44 10.83 -16.19
CA THR A 59 -7.73 11.19 -17.58
C THR A 59 -8.74 10.20 -18.17
N GLU A 60 -9.22 10.45 -19.39
CA GLU A 60 -10.06 9.47 -20.09
C GLU A 60 -9.32 8.15 -20.38
N VAL A 61 -7.98 8.21 -20.52
CA VAL A 61 -7.13 7.04 -20.77
C VAL A 61 -6.78 6.32 -19.46
N GLU A 62 -6.55 7.07 -18.38
CA GLU A 62 -6.26 6.59 -17.03
C GLU A 62 -7.34 7.12 -16.06
N PRO A 63 -8.56 6.54 -16.07
CA PRO A 63 -9.66 7.02 -15.25
C PRO A 63 -9.42 6.75 -13.75
N PRO A 64 -10.23 7.33 -12.86
CA PRO A 64 -10.24 6.94 -11.45
C PRO A 64 -10.39 5.42 -11.31
N PRO A 65 -9.77 4.79 -10.30
CA PRO A 65 -9.89 3.35 -10.16
C PRO A 65 -11.36 3.00 -9.90
N GLN A 66 -11.87 2.03 -10.66
CA GLN A 66 -13.18 1.44 -10.42
C GLN A 66 -13.15 0.62 -9.14
N GLU A 67 -14.31 0.46 -8.51
CA GLU A 67 -14.43 -0.30 -7.27
C GLU A 67 -13.90 -1.74 -7.48
N PRO A 68 -12.87 -2.17 -6.74
CA PRO A 68 -12.30 -3.50 -6.92
C PRO A 68 -13.26 -4.57 -6.36
N ASP A 69 -13.31 -5.73 -7.02
CA ASP A 69 -14.19 -6.88 -6.68
C ASP A 69 -14.16 -7.31 -5.19
N ALA A 70 -13.10 -6.93 -4.46
CA ALA A 70 -12.86 -7.25 -3.06
C ALA A 70 -13.93 -6.70 -2.10
N ILE A 71 -14.63 -5.64 -2.50
CA ILE A 71 -15.79 -5.11 -1.78
C ILE A 71 -16.97 -5.17 -2.75
N LYS A 72 -18.03 -5.91 -2.38
CA LYS A 72 -19.31 -5.81 -3.11
C LYS A 72 -19.86 -4.40 -2.89
N PRO A 73 -20.37 -3.73 -3.94
CA PRO A 73 -20.83 -2.36 -3.81
C PRO A 73 -21.96 -2.27 -2.78
N THR A 74 -21.68 -1.60 -1.67
CA THR A 74 -22.67 -0.99 -0.80
C THR A 74 -22.68 0.49 -1.16
N GLY A 75 -23.61 0.91 -2.02
CA GLY A 75 -23.84 2.33 -2.31
C GLY A 75 -23.20 2.91 -3.58
N ASP A 76 -23.45 4.20 -3.78
CA ASP A 76 -23.03 5.05 -4.89
C ASP A 76 -21.50 5.24 -4.89
N GLU A 77 -20.83 5.12 -6.05
CA GLU A 77 -19.37 5.28 -6.19
C GLU A 77 -18.86 6.68 -5.81
N SER A 78 -19.76 7.67 -5.68
CA SER A 78 -19.45 9.03 -5.25
C SER A 78 -19.31 9.20 -3.73
N ASP A 79 -19.44 8.12 -2.97
CA ASP A 79 -19.45 8.17 -1.52
C ASP A 79 -18.03 8.29 -0.91
N GLY A 80 -17.82 9.34 -0.10
CA GLY A 80 -16.57 9.65 0.59
C GLY A 80 -16.20 8.65 1.71
N HIS A 81 -16.93 7.54 1.83
CA HIS A 81 -16.70 6.49 2.82
C HIS A 81 -15.59 5.49 2.44
N LYS A 82 -15.12 5.49 1.19
CA LYS A 82 -14.18 4.49 0.66
C LYS A 82 -12.76 5.03 0.47
N HIS A 83 -11.76 4.21 0.81
CA HIS A 83 -10.36 4.45 0.51
C HIS A 83 -9.75 3.18 -0.11
N TYR A 84 -9.30 3.26 -1.36
CA TYR A 84 -8.70 2.13 -2.06
C TYR A 84 -7.36 2.47 -2.72
N VAL A 85 -6.45 1.50 -2.66
CA VAL A 85 -5.23 1.44 -3.48
C VAL A 85 -5.39 0.22 -4.39
N VAL A 86 -5.40 0.45 -5.71
CA VAL A 86 -5.56 -0.59 -6.73
C VAL A 86 -4.27 -0.68 -7.56
N PHE A 87 -3.84 -1.91 -7.83
CA PHE A 87 -2.64 -2.22 -8.58
C PHE A 87 -2.99 -2.73 -9.99
N PRO A 88 -2.07 -2.62 -10.98
CA PRO A 88 -2.35 -3.00 -12.37
C PRO A 88 -2.73 -4.48 -12.60
N ASP A 89 -2.34 -5.37 -11.69
CA ASP A 89 -2.72 -6.79 -11.69
C ASP A 89 -4.12 -7.05 -11.10
N GLY A 90 -4.81 -5.99 -10.66
CA GLY A 90 -6.10 -6.03 -9.98
C GLY A 90 -6.02 -6.40 -8.50
N SER A 91 -4.82 -6.48 -7.91
CA SER A 91 -4.63 -6.51 -6.47
C SER A 91 -5.12 -5.20 -5.85
N ALA A 92 -5.59 -5.22 -4.61
CA ALA A 92 -6.14 -4.05 -3.95
C ALA A 92 -6.04 -4.08 -2.42
N VAL A 93 -5.96 -2.90 -1.81
CA VAL A 93 -6.21 -2.66 -0.39
C VAL A 93 -7.36 -1.67 -0.30
N VAL A 94 -8.43 -2.02 0.42
CA VAL A 94 -9.67 -1.24 0.44
C VAL A 94 -10.19 -1.14 1.86
N TYR A 95 -10.52 0.08 2.28
CA TYR A 95 -11.28 0.34 3.49
C TYR A 95 -12.60 1.03 3.14
N ASP A 96 -13.72 0.46 3.60
CA ASP A 96 -15.04 1.05 3.54
C ASP A 96 -15.51 1.36 4.97
N SER A 97 -15.71 2.64 5.25
CA SER A 97 -16.12 3.11 6.58
C SER A 97 -17.61 2.96 6.86
N ASP A 98 -18.48 2.87 5.85
CA ASP A 98 -19.91 2.62 6.02
C ASP A 98 -20.16 1.13 6.32
N ALA A 99 -19.49 0.25 5.57
CA ALA A 99 -19.54 -1.19 5.81
C ALA A 99 -18.62 -1.65 6.97
N HIS A 100 -17.78 -0.76 7.50
CA HIS A 100 -16.75 -1.06 8.49
C HIS A 100 -15.82 -2.23 8.06
N HIS A 101 -15.44 -2.26 6.78
CA HIS A 101 -14.76 -3.39 6.17
C HIS A 101 -13.39 -3.01 5.62
N LEU A 102 -12.34 -3.69 6.09
CA LEU A 102 -10.99 -3.63 5.51
C LEU A 102 -10.73 -4.93 4.73
N ALA A 103 -10.47 -4.80 3.43
CA ALA A 103 -10.18 -5.92 2.54
C ALA A 103 -8.79 -5.78 1.91
N LEU A 104 -8.06 -6.90 1.84
CA LEU A 104 -6.81 -7.02 1.10
C LEU A 104 -6.96 -8.16 0.09
N THR A 105 -6.70 -7.88 -1.19
CA THR A 105 -6.73 -8.86 -2.28
C THR A 105 -5.41 -8.83 -3.03
N VAL A 106 -4.79 -10.00 -3.22
CA VAL A 106 -3.57 -10.15 -4.02
C VAL A 106 -3.83 -11.18 -5.12
N LYS A 107 -3.63 -10.78 -6.37
CA LYS A 107 -3.88 -11.59 -7.57
C LYS A 107 -2.57 -12.07 -8.19
N GLY A 108 -2.66 -13.04 -9.11
CA GLY A 108 -1.52 -13.59 -9.85
C GLY A 108 -0.97 -14.91 -9.31
N ASP A 109 -0.29 -15.64 -10.20
CA ASP A 109 0.34 -16.92 -9.86
C ASP A 109 1.49 -16.70 -8.86
N GLY A 110 1.47 -17.45 -7.75
CA GLY A 110 2.46 -17.27 -6.68
C GLY A 110 2.22 -16.04 -5.78
N ALA A 111 1.03 -15.45 -5.83
CA ALA A 111 0.61 -14.40 -4.91
C ALA A 111 0.86 -14.80 -3.44
N HIS A 112 1.40 -13.85 -2.66
CA HIS A 112 1.68 -14.05 -1.25
C HIS A 112 1.32 -12.80 -0.45
N VAL A 113 0.80 -13.00 0.75
CA VAL A 113 0.59 -11.96 1.76
C VAL A 113 1.46 -12.31 2.95
N SER A 114 2.27 -11.37 3.41
CA SER A 114 3.13 -11.58 4.58
C SER A 114 2.80 -10.58 5.68
N ILE A 115 2.67 -11.09 6.91
CA ILE A 115 2.54 -10.30 8.13
C ILE A 115 3.71 -10.71 9.02
N ARG A 116 4.60 -9.76 9.32
CA ARG A 116 5.80 -10.00 10.13
C ARG A 116 5.82 -9.02 11.29
N SER A 117 6.06 -9.54 12.49
CA SER A 117 6.31 -8.78 13.71
C SER A 117 7.54 -9.35 14.41
N GLU A 118 8.34 -8.50 15.04
CA GLU A 118 9.40 -8.95 15.95
C GLU A 118 8.85 -9.39 17.31
N GLY A 119 7.62 -8.96 17.62
CA GLY A 119 6.86 -9.41 18.78
C GLY A 119 5.68 -10.29 18.39
N THR A 120 4.70 -10.35 19.27
CA THR A 120 3.47 -11.12 19.04
C THR A 120 2.61 -10.48 17.95
N VAL A 121 2.05 -11.31 17.06
CA VAL A 121 0.91 -10.93 16.22
C VAL A 121 -0.36 -11.32 16.97
N TYR A 122 -1.21 -10.35 17.30
CA TYR A 122 -2.46 -10.57 18.01
C TYR A 122 -3.65 -10.50 17.04
N ILE A 123 -4.52 -11.50 17.07
CA ILE A 123 -5.74 -11.58 16.27
C ILE A 123 -6.90 -11.87 17.21
N GLU A 124 -7.84 -10.94 17.31
CA GLU A 124 -9.05 -11.06 18.12
C GLU A 124 -10.26 -10.80 17.24
N ALA A 125 -11.30 -11.63 17.40
CA ALA A 125 -12.59 -11.46 16.75
C ALA A 125 -13.67 -11.70 17.80
N GLY A 126 -14.70 -10.84 17.83
CA GLY A 126 -15.82 -10.97 18.76
C GLY A 126 -16.71 -12.19 18.50
N GLU A 127 -16.62 -12.77 17.30
CA GLU A 127 -17.42 -13.94 16.89
C GLU A 127 -16.52 -15.09 16.41
N ASN A 128 -15.88 -14.95 15.25
CA ASN A 128 -15.11 -16.04 14.63
C ASN A 128 -13.85 -15.56 13.91
N VAL A 129 -12.82 -16.41 13.94
CA VAL A 129 -11.69 -16.35 13.01
C VAL A 129 -11.81 -17.52 12.05
N THR A 130 -11.84 -17.24 10.74
CA THR A 130 -11.98 -18.26 9.69
C THR A 130 -10.69 -18.36 8.89
N ILE A 131 -10.08 -19.55 8.83
CA ILE A 131 -8.89 -19.85 8.03
C ILE A 131 -9.24 -20.99 7.07
N ARG A 132 -9.08 -20.75 5.76
CA ARG A 132 -9.37 -21.74 4.72
C ARG A 132 -8.19 -21.85 3.78
N ALA A 133 -7.56 -23.01 3.76
CA ALA A 133 -6.51 -23.35 2.81
C ALA A 133 -6.47 -24.87 2.62
N PRO A 134 -5.92 -25.38 1.49
CA PRO A 134 -5.66 -26.80 1.31
C PRO A 134 -4.70 -27.38 2.37
N ARG A 135 -3.82 -26.53 2.93
CA ARG A 135 -2.86 -26.87 3.99
C ARG A 135 -2.70 -25.67 4.93
N ILE A 136 -2.65 -25.95 6.23
CA ILE A 136 -2.37 -24.98 7.29
C ILE A 136 -1.28 -25.58 8.18
N ASP A 137 -0.15 -24.90 8.28
CA ASP A 137 0.98 -25.33 9.10
C ASP A 137 1.07 -24.46 10.37
N PHE A 138 0.97 -25.09 11.54
CA PHE A 138 1.27 -24.46 12.82
C PHE A 138 2.62 -24.96 13.31
N ASN A 139 3.67 -24.16 13.10
CA ASN A 139 5.03 -24.49 13.48
C ASN A 139 5.45 -23.60 14.66
N PRO A 140 5.15 -23.97 15.91
CA PRO A 140 5.71 -23.27 17.05
C PRO A 140 7.24 -23.42 17.00
N SER A 141 7.98 -22.34 17.17
CA SER A 141 9.41 -22.43 17.46
C SER A 141 9.59 -23.17 18.80
N GLU A 142 10.58 -24.05 18.90
CA GLU A 142 10.88 -24.68 20.19
C GLU A 142 11.12 -23.61 21.27
N PRO A 143 10.55 -23.77 22.48
CA PRO A 143 10.89 -22.88 23.58
C PRO A 143 12.40 -22.95 23.80
N SER A 144 13.07 -21.80 23.89
CA SER A 144 14.48 -21.77 24.29
C SER A 144 14.58 -22.48 25.63
N THR A 145 15.20 -23.66 25.65
CA THR A 145 15.37 -24.45 26.86
C THR A 145 16.23 -23.63 27.80
N ALA A 146 15.63 -23.03 28.84
CA ALA A 146 16.40 -22.49 29.94
C ALA A 146 17.18 -23.67 30.52
N GLN A 147 18.51 -23.62 30.46
CA GLN A 147 19.36 -24.62 31.09
C GLN A 147 19.04 -24.65 32.58
N THR A 148 18.27 -25.64 33.03
CA THR A 148 18.18 -25.98 34.45
C THR A 148 19.57 -26.44 34.85
N ARG A 149 20.30 -25.59 35.59
CA ARG A 149 21.51 -26.00 36.30
C ARG A 149 21.08 -27.04 37.34
N ASP A 150 21.29 -28.32 37.04
CA ASP A 150 21.27 -29.37 38.05
C ASP A 150 22.29 -29.01 39.13
N GLN A 151 21.80 -28.60 40.30
CA GLN A 151 22.62 -28.57 41.51
C GLN A 151 22.81 -30.02 41.95
N GLN A 152 23.97 -30.57 41.59
CA GLN A 152 24.50 -31.80 42.16
C GLN A 152 24.74 -31.56 43.66
N ILE A 153 23.81 -32.03 44.50
CA ILE A 153 24.02 -32.16 45.93
C ILE A 153 24.78 -33.48 46.12
N GLU A 154 26.07 -33.39 46.44
CA GLU A 154 26.85 -34.53 46.94
C GLU A 154 26.53 -34.78 48.42
N TRP A 155 26.32 -36.05 48.75
CA TRP A 155 26.08 -36.54 50.12
C TRP A 155 27.39 -36.75 50.88
#